data_AF-A0A4Y2NYS3-F1
#
_entry.id   AF-A0A4Y2NYS3-F1
#
_cell.length_a   1.000
_cell.length_b   1.000
_cell.length_c   1.000
_cell.angle_alpha   90.00
_cell.angle_beta   90.00
_cell.angle_gamma   90.00
#
_symmetry.space_group_name_H-M   'P 1'
#
loop_
_entity.id
_entity.type
_entity.pdbx_description
1 polymer ?
#
loop_
_entity_poly.entity_id
_entity_poly.type
_entity_poly.pdbx_seq_one_letter_code
_entity_poly.pdbx_strand_id
1 'polypeptide(L)'
;MDYFTEWLEAIPIPDQEASTVAEELVRSWILCYGMPMILHSDQANSSELMDKNSTFAAKLTEFDDEAALLEERIPDRDHGNEVAVIRDKLLSTPHAPVFTINFTESDVKAEISSVLFLECPAEGFPVPKIVWHKDGSLLNENKDVHFSMWSLKVENIGESDAGEYKCVVSNSEGTINFNFTVEVVEGIPRSPVFTRSNRMIPFVVKPAGSTAVLKCPADGYPAPEITWYKDNRLLKKDDR
;
A
#
# COMPACT_ATOMS: atom_id res chain seq x y z
N MET A 1 29.28 -0.84 -0.95
CA MET A 1 28.86 -0.09 0.25
C MET A 1 27.38 -0.30 0.33
N ASP A 2 27.03 -1.16 1.29
CA ASP A 2 25.75 -1.81 1.47
C ASP A 2 24.64 -0.83 1.85
N TYR A 3 23.44 -1.07 1.34
CA TYR A 3 22.21 -0.59 1.96
C TYR A 3 21.44 -1.81 2.44
N PHE A 4 21.82 -2.27 3.63
CA PHE A 4 20.90 -2.96 4.53
C PHE A 4 19.90 -1.92 5.03
N THR A 5 18.60 -2.21 4.92
CA THR A 5 17.62 -1.74 5.89
C THR A 5 17.05 -2.95 6.61
N GLU A 6 17.07 -2.84 7.93
CA GLU A 6 16.88 -3.86 8.94
C GLU A 6 15.50 -4.50 8.86
N TRP A 7 15.48 -5.83 8.98
CA TRP A 7 14.27 -6.59 9.22
C TRP A 7 13.79 -6.28 10.64
N LEU A 8 12.54 -5.84 10.78
CA LEU A 8 11.81 -5.89 12.04
C LEU A 8 11.88 -7.32 12.58
N GLU A 9 12.30 -7.45 13.84
CA GLU A 9 12.46 -8.72 14.55
C GLU A 9 11.26 -9.65 14.30
N ALA A 10 11.54 -10.84 13.75
CA ALA A 10 10.54 -11.87 13.54
C ALA A 10 9.97 -12.30 14.89
N ILE A 11 8.69 -12.00 15.11
CA ILE A 11 7.92 -12.50 16.25
C ILE A 11 7.83 -14.03 16.08
N PRO A 12 8.27 -14.86 17.04
CA PRO A 12 8.09 -16.30 16.95
C PRO A 12 6.60 -16.62 17.05
N ILE A 13 6.00 -17.05 15.94
CA ILE A 13 4.63 -17.54 15.91
C ILE A 13 4.67 -19.04 16.29
N PRO A 14 3.87 -19.49 17.27
CA PRO A 14 3.78 -20.92 17.61
C PRO A 14 3.40 -21.76 16.39
N ASP A 15 4.04 -22.93 16.24
CA ASP A 15 4.01 -23.83 15.05
C ASP A 15 2.61 -24.19 14.51
N GLN A 16 1.55 -23.95 15.27
CA GLN A 16 0.16 -24.25 14.89
C GLN A 16 -0.59 -23.09 14.22
N GLU A 17 -0.09 -21.85 14.26
CA GLU A 17 -0.65 -20.69 13.55
C GLU A 17 0.21 -20.23 12.37
N ALA A 18 1.45 -20.73 12.28
CA ALA A 18 2.41 -20.37 11.24
C ALA A 18 1.99 -20.82 9.83
N SER A 19 1.24 -21.93 9.69
CA SER A 19 0.81 -22.40 8.35
C SER A 19 -0.29 -21.51 7.76
N THR A 20 -1.25 -21.08 8.57
CA THR A 20 -2.40 -20.29 8.09
C THR A 20 -1.99 -18.86 7.73
N VAL A 21 -1.12 -18.24 8.55
CA VAL A 21 -0.61 -16.89 8.28
C VAL A 21 0.35 -16.88 7.09
N ALA A 22 1.19 -17.91 6.94
CA ALA A 22 2.04 -18.05 5.76
C ALA A 22 1.21 -18.28 4.48
N GLU A 23 0.14 -19.08 4.55
CA GLU A 23 -0.77 -19.33 3.43
C GLU A 23 -1.53 -18.06 3.01
N GLU A 24 -2.00 -17.23 3.95
CA GLU A 24 -2.65 -15.95 3.64
C GLU A 24 -1.69 -14.91 3.04
N LEU A 25 -0.47 -14.82 3.56
CA LEU A 25 0.54 -13.89 3.03
C LEU A 25 1.02 -14.31 1.64
N VAL A 26 1.18 -15.62 1.40
CA VAL A 26 1.50 -16.16 0.07
C VAL A 26 0.34 -15.95 -0.90
N ARG A 27 -0.92 -16.16 -0.47
CA ARG A 27 -2.11 -15.85 -1.27
C ARG A 27 -2.20 -14.36 -1.63
N SER A 28 -2.01 -13.47 -0.67
CA SER A 28 -2.02 -12.02 -0.87
C SER A 28 -0.90 -11.56 -1.81
N TRP A 29 0.30 -12.16 -1.70
CA TRP A 29 1.42 -11.86 -2.57
C TRP A 29 1.20 -12.35 -4.01
N ILE A 30 0.63 -13.54 -4.19
CA ILE A 30 0.31 -14.10 -5.53
C ILE A 30 -0.75 -13.26 -6.24
N LEU A 31 -1.80 -12.83 -5.52
CA LEU A 31 -2.87 -11.99 -6.06
C LEU A 31 -2.37 -10.58 -6.45
N CYS A 32 -1.41 -10.02 -5.72
CA CYS A 32 -0.89 -8.69 -5.99
C CYS A 32 0.22 -8.66 -7.05
N TYR A 33 1.03 -9.71 -7.20
CA TYR A 33 2.28 -9.64 -7.98
C TYR A 33 2.43 -10.68 -9.11
N GLY A 34 1.55 -11.70 -9.21
CA GLY A 34 1.59 -12.71 -10.26
C GLY A 34 2.89 -13.54 -10.28
N MET A 35 2.90 -14.70 -9.63
CA MET A 35 4.11 -15.54 -9.53
C MET A 35 4.42 -16.33 -10.81
N PRO A 36 5.72 -16.56 -11.10
CA PRO A 36 6.33 -17.79 -10.62
C PRO A 36 7.68 -17.57 -9.92
N MET A 37 7.84 -18.11 -8.70
CA MET A 37 9.17 -18.56 -8.27
C MET A 37 9.33 -20.03 -8.65
N ILE A 38 10.36 -20.32 -9.44
CA ILE A 38 10.90 -21.66 -9.57
C ILE A 38 11.49 -22.01 -8.20
N LEU A 39 10.89 -22.97 -7.49
CA LEU A 39 11.52 -23.60 -6.33
C LEU A 39 12.64 -24.50 -6.85
N HIS A 40 13.89 -24.08 -6.71
CA HIS A 40 15.02 -25.00 -6.78
C HIS A 40 14.92 -25.95 -5.57
N SER A 41 14.56 -27.20 -5.82
CA SER A 41 14.54 -28.25 -4.81
C SER A 41 15.94 -28.80 -4.58
N ASP A 42 16.72 -28.18 -3.70
CA ASP A 42 17.78 -28.91 -3.04
C ASP A 42 17.25 -29.44 -1.70
N GLN A 43 17.10 -30.77 -1.65
CA GLN A 43 16.81 -31.61 -0.46
C GLN A 43 15.36 -31.92 -0.06
N ALA A 44 14.44 -32.16 -1.00
CA ALA A 44 13.20 -32.86 -0.69
C ALA A 44 13.05 -34.13 -1.54
N ASN A 45 12.88 -35.28 -0.88
CA ASN A 45 12.64 -36.57 -1.54
C ASN A 45 11.38 -36.47 -2.41
N SER A 46 11.52 -36.85 -3.69
CA SER A 46 10.47 -36.76 -4.71
C SER A 46 9.18 -37.52 -4.36
N SER A 47 9.25 -38.53 -3.48
CA SER A 47 8.07 -39.26 -3.00
C SER A 47 7.26 -38.48 -1.94
N GLU A 48 7.90 -37.70 -1.08
CA GLU A 48 7.20 -36.88 -0.07
C GLU A 48 6.50 -35.66 -0.68
N LEU A 49 7.07 -35.11 -1.75
CA LEU A 49 6.47 -34.01 -2.52
C LEU A 49 5.21 -34.48 -3.28
N MET A 50 5.24 -35.69 -3.86
CA MET A 50 4.07 -36.27 -4.55
C MET A 50 2.91 -36.53 -3.58
N ASP A 51 3.19 -37.08 -2.39
CA ASP A 51 2.16 -37.31 -1.36
C ASP A 51 1.60 -35.99 -0.80
N LYS A 52 2.44 -34.98 -0.56
CA LYS A 52 1.98 -33.67 -0.06
C LYS A 52 1.19 -32.89 -1.11
N ASN A 53 1.56 -32.98 -2.39
CA ASN A 53 0.81 -32.31 -3.48
C ASN A 53 -0.55 -33.00 -3.73
N SER A 54 -0.59 -34.33 -3.65
CA SER A 54 -1.84 -35.12 -3.63
C SER A 54 -2.76 -34.72 -2.46
N THR A 55 -2.18 -34.55 -1.26
CA THR A 55 -2.95 -34.18 -0.06
C THR A 55 -3.42 -32.72 -0.11
N PHE A 56 -2.64 -31.82 -0.72
CA PHE A 56 -3.01 -30.41 -0.89
C PHE A 56 -4.11 -30.25 -1.93
N ALA A 57 -4.01 -30.95 -3.07
CA ALA A 57 -5.07 -31.01 -4.07
C ALA A 57 -6.36 -31.61 -3.50
N ALA A 58 -6.27 -32.69 -2.71
CA ALA A 58 -7.41 -33.32 -2.06
C ALA A 58 -8.09 -32.42 -0.99
N LYS A 59 -7.30 -31.65 -0.23
CA LYS A 59 -7.85 -30.67 0.73
C LYS A 59 -8.55 -29.49 0.08
N LEU A 60 -8.14 -29.11 -1.14
CA LEU A 60 -8.83 -28.06 -1.92
C LEU A 60 -10.15 -28.56 -2.52
N THR A 61 -10.26 -29.85 -2.86
CA THR A 61 -11.51 -30.44 -3.37
C THR A 61 -12.61 -30.62 -2.32
N GLU A 62 -12.32 -30.45 -1.03
CA GLU A 62 -13.31 -30.49 0.05
C GLU A 62 -13.91 -29.10 0.36
N PHE A 63 -13.38 -28.01 -0.22
CA PHE A 63 -13.91 -26.65 -0.10
C PHE A 63 -14.68 -26.25 -1.37
N ASP A 64 -16.00 -26.41 -1.28
CA ASP A 64 -17.06 -25.97 -2.21
C ASP A 64 -16.99 -26.48 -3.66
N ASP A 65 -18.09 -27.10 -4.09
CA ASP A 65 -18.39 -27.58 -5.46
C ASP A 65 -18.27 -26.50 -6.57
N GLU A 66 -17.93 -25.25 -6.25
CA GLU A 66 -17.67 -24.18 -7.20
C GLU A 66 -16.20 -24.02 -7.58
N ALA A 67 -15.22 -24.32 -6.70
CA ALA A 67 -13.80 -24.16 -6.98
C ALA A 67 -13.24 -25.30 -7.85
N ALA A 68 -13.77 -25.45 -9.07
CA ALA A 68 -13.19 -26.35 -10.05
C ALA A 68 -11.74 -25.90 -10.32
N LEU A 69 -10.78 -26.80 -10.19
CA LEU A 69 -9.40 -26.53 -10.60
C LEU A 69 -9.23 -27.01 -12.05
N LEU A 70 -8.61 -26.21 -12.91
CA LEU A 70 -8.18 -26.64 -14.24
C LEU A 70 -6.81 -27.30 -14.11
N GLU A 71 -6.73 -28.59 -14.48
CA GLU A 71 -5.47 -29.30 -14.63
C GLU A 71 -5.00 -29.18 -16.09
N GLU A 72 -4.01 -28.33 -16.35
CA GLU A 72 -3.33 -28.25 -17.65
C GLU A 72 -2.03 -29.04 -17.62
N ARG A 73 -1.86 -30.00 -18.54
CA ARG A 73 -0.60 -30.72 -18.72
C ARG A 73 0.30 -29.96 -19.70
N ILE A 74 1.35 -29.35 -19.19
CA ILE A 74 2.35 -28.63 -19.99
C ILE A 74 3.57 -29.52 -20.18
N PRO A 75 4.04 -29.76 -21.42
CA PRO A 75 5.24 -30.56 -21.66
C PRO A 75 6.48 -29.83 -21.15
N ASP A 76 7.20 -30.44 -20.21
CA ASP A 76 8.53 -29.99 -19.78
C ASP A 76 9.53 -30.28 -20.90
N ARG A 77 10.04 -29.20 -21.52
CA ARG A 77 10.97 -29.29 -22.65
C ARG A 77 12.35 -29.82 -22.27
N ASP A 78 12.70 -29.83 -21.00
CA ASP A 78 14.03 -30.23 -20.54
C ASP A 78 14.09 -31.69 -20.06
N HIS A 79 12.99 -32.24 -19.54
CA HIS A 79 12.99 -33.58 -18.92
C HIS A 79 12.00 -34.59 -19.54
N GLY A 80 11.22 -34.20 -20.56
CA GLY A 80 10.29 -35.11 -21.24
C GLY A 80 9.09 -35.57 -20.39
N ASN A 81 8.88 -34.94 -19.24
CA ASN A 81 7.75 -35.19 -18.35
C ASN A 81 6.63 -34.16 -18.60
N GLU A 82 5.38 -34.54 -18.35
CA GLU A 82 4.25 -33.59 -18.34
C GLU A 82 4.12 -33.00 -16.93
N VAL A 83 4.11 -31.67 -16.81
CA VAL A 83 3.82 -30.99 -15.54
C VAL A 83 2.34 -30.62 -15.52
N ALA A 84 1.60 -31.12 -14.53
CA ALA A 84 0.23 -30.69 -14.25
C ALA A 84 0.26 -29.33 -13.55
N VAL A 85 -0.19 -28.28 -14.23
CA VAL A 85 -0.41 -26.96 -13.65
C VAL A 85 -1.87 -26.90 -13.21
N ILE A 86 -2.06 -26.80 -11.90
CA ILE A 86 -3.37 -26.61 -11.29
C ILE A 86 -3.62 -25.11 -11.24
N ARG A 87 -4.60 -24.62 -12.00
CA ARG A 87 -5.08 -23.23 -11.92
C ARG A 87 -6.47 -23.21 -11.33
N ASP A 88 -6.75 -22.19 -10.53
CA ASP A 88 -8.10 -21.91 -10.11
C ASP A 88 -8.96 -21.54 -11.33
N LYS A 89 -9.97 -22.35 -11.65
CA LYS A 89 -10.83 -22.15 -12.82
C LYS A 89 -11.68 -20.90 -12.64
N LEU A 90 -12.08 -20.55 -11.41
CA LEU A 90 -12.80 -19.29 -11.15
C LEU A 90 -11.92 -18.10 -11.52
N LEU A 91 -10.65 -18.12 -11.10
CA LEU A 91 -9.66 -17.07 -11.35
C LEU A 91 -9.25 -16.92 -12.83
N SER A 92 -9.70 -17.85 -13.68
CA SER A 92 -9.45 -17.88 -15.12
C SER A 92 -10.72 -17.88 -15.97
N THR A 93 -11.90 -17.65 -15.36
CA THR A 93 -13.13 -17.39 -16.12
C THR A 93 -13.07 -15.99 -16.73
N PRO A 94 -13.27 -15.80 -18.05
CA PRO A 94 -13.29 -14.47 -18.63
C PRO A 94 -14.38 -13.59 -18.02
N HIS A 95 -13.98 -12.45 -17.46
CA HIS A 95 -14.90 -11.46 -16.91
C HIS A 95 -14.35 -10.04 -17.04
N ALA A 96 -15.27 -9.08 -17.12
CA ALA A 96 -14.94 -7.66 -17.15
C ALA A 96 -14.21 -7.23 -15.86
N PRO A 97 -13.42 -6.15 -15.89
CA PRO A 97 -12.72 -5.71 -14.72
C PRO A 97 -13.69 -5.27 -13.61
N VAL A 98 -13.31 -5.48 -12.36
CA VAL A 98 -14.02 -4.97 -11.18
C VAL A 98 -13.03 -4.32 -10.23
N PHE A 99 -13.43 -3.24 -9.55
CA PHE A 99 -12.58 -2.61 -8.54
C PHE A 99 -12.53 -3.49 -7.28
N THR A 100 -11.33 -3.71 -6.75
CA THR A 100 -11.12 -4.52 -5.54
C THR A 100 -11.29 -3.71 -4.26
N ILE A 101 -11.41 -2.39 -4.38
CA ILE A 101 -11.73 -1.48 -3.29
C ILE A 101 -13.04 -0.75 -3.57
N ASN A 102 -13.69 -0.33 -2.48
CA ASN A 102 -14.80 0.59 -2.56
C ASN A 102 -14.28 2.01 -2.33
N PHE A 103 -14.40 2.87 -3.33
CA PHE A 103 -13.95 4.25 -3.22
C PHE A 103 -14.89 5.03 -2.29
N THR A 104 -14.40 5.41 -1.11
CA THR A 104 -15.17 6.21 -0.14
C THR A 104 -15.09 7.71 -0.41
N GLU A 105 -14.04 8.16 -1.09
CA GLU A 105 -13.76 9.57 -1.35
C GLU A 105 -13.14 9.73 -2.75
N SER A 106 -13.72 10.61 -3.57
CA SER A 106 -13.16 11.03 -4.85
C SER A 106 -12.28 12.27 -4.72
N ASP A 107 -12.47 13.05 -3.66
CA ASP A 107 -11.81 14.33 -3.47
C ASP A 107 -10.50 14.12 -2.71
N VAL A 108 -9.38 14.41 -3.34
CA VAL A 108 -8.05 14.19 -2.79
C VAL A 108 -7.37 15.53 -2.59
N LYS A 109 -6.90 15.79 -1.37
CA LYS A 109 -6.11 16.99 -1.06
C LYS A 109 -4.63 16.63 -1.02
N ALA A 110 -3.83 17.32 -1.83
CA ALA A 110 -2.38 17.20 -1.84
C ALA A 110 -1.74 18.51 -1.40
N GLU A 111 -0.69 18.41 -0.58
CA GLU A 111 0.08 19.58 -0.15
C GLU A 111 1.12 19.94 -1.22
N ILE A 112 1.41 21.23 -1.43
CA ILE A 112 2.47 21.66 -2.35
C ILE A 112 3.82 21.02 -1.95
N SER A 113 4.61 20.62 -2.95
CA SER A 113 5.89 19.90 -2.81
C SER A 113 5.78 18.53 -2.13
N SER A 114 4.57 18.01 -1.93
CA SER A 114 4.34 16.63 -1.49
C SER A 114 4.26 15.65 -2.66
N VAL A 115 3.94 14.40 -2.34
CA VAL A 115 3.72 13.32 -3.32
C VAL A 115 2.22 13.01 -3.35
N LEU A 116 1.60 13.11 -4.53
CA LEU A 116 0.27 12.60 -4.78
C LEU A 116 0.36 11.11 -5.10
N PHE A 117 -0.49 10.31 -4.47
CA PHE A 117 -0.61 8.88 -4.73
C PHE A 117 -2.08 8.52 -4.91
N LEU A 118 -2.44 8.03 -6.09
CA LEU A 118 -3.79 7.59 -6.43
C LEU A 118 -3.76 6.09 -6.73
N GLU A 119 -4.71 5.34 -6.16
CA GLU A 119 -4.83 3.90 -6.33
C GLU A 119 -6.15 3.56 -7.01
N CYS A 120 -6.09 2.67 -8.00
CA CYS A 120 -7.25 2.19 -8.72
C CYS A 120 -7.12 0.68 -8.97
N PRO A 121 -7.05 -0.12 -7.88
CA PRO A 121 -6.83 -1.55 -7.97
C PRO A 121 -8.07 -2.24 -8.52
N ALA A 122 -7.83 -3.14 -9.46
CA ALA A 122 -8.86 -3.87 -10.15
C ALA A 122 -8.38 -5.28 -10.47
N GLU A 123 -9.34 -6.20 -10.54
CA GLU A 123 -9.13 -7.56 -11.00
C GLU A 123 -9.97 -7.82 -12.24
N GLY A 124 -9.60 -8.82 -13.02
CA GLY A 124 -10.20 -9.10 -14.32
C GLY A 124 -9.48 -10.26 -14.99
N PHE A 125 -10.21 -11.05 -15.79
CA PHE A 125 -9.60 -12.04 -16.65
C PHE A 125 -10.08 -11.88 -18.10
N PRO A 126 -9.20 -11.70 -19.10
CA PRO A 126 -7.74 -11.55 -18.99
C PRO A 126 -7.32 -10.35 -18.11
N VAL A 127 -6.10 -10.40 -17.56
CA VAL A 127 -5.58 -9.35 -16.66
C VAL A 127 -5.73 -7.97 -17.31
N PRO A 128 -6.45 -7.02 -16.69
CA PRO A 128 -6.73 -5.75 -17.32
C PRO A 128 -5.52 -4.83 -17.32
N LYS A 129 -5.57 -3.82 -18.19
CA LYS A 129 -4.60 -2.73 -18.25
C LYS A 129 -5.23 -1.46 -17.71
N ILE A 130 -4.43 -0.68 -17.00
CA ILE A 130 -4.81 0.65 -16.52
C ILE A 130 -4.20 1.75 -17.38
N VAL A 131 -4.96 2.82 -17.58
CA VAL A 131 -4.53 4.06 -18.22
C VAL A 131 -5.00 5.24 -17.38
N TRP A 132 -4.15 6.24 -17.19
CA TRP A 132 -4.46 7.45 -16.44
C TRP A 132 -4.69 8.64 -17.36
N HIS A 133 -5.70 9.43 -17.06
CA HIS A 133 -5.98 10.71 -17.69
C HIS A 133 -5.95 11.82 -16.66
N LYS A 134 -5.52 13.02 -17.07
CA LYS A 134 -5.67 14.26 -16.30
C LYS A 134 -6.38 15.29 -17.17
N ASP A 135 -7.47 15.84 -16.66
CA ASP A 135 -8.31 16.84 -17.34
C ASP A 135 -8.71 16.39 -18.77
N GLY A 136 -9.05 15.10 -18.89
CA GLY A 136 -9.41 14.44 -20.14
C GLY A 136 -8.24 14.03 -21.04
N SER A 137 -7.03 14.54 -20.79
CA SER A 137 -5.84 14.22 -21.59
C SER A 137 -5.13 12.97 -21.06
N LEU A 138 -4.62 12.13 -21.96
CA LEU A 138 -3.82 10.96 -21.58
C LEU A 138 -2.57 11.41 -20.81
N LEU A 139 -2.39 10.88 -19.60
CA LEU A 139 -1.21 11.13 -18.79
C LEU A 139 -0.10 10.18 -19.25
N ASN A 140 1.13 10.69 -19.32
CA ASN A 140 2.31 9.89 -19.65
C ASN A 140 3.33 10.00 -18.51
N GLU A 141 4.10 8.93 -18.30
CA GLU A 141 5.22 8.96 -17.37
C GLU A 141 6.25 10.01 -17.79
N ASN A 142 6.86 10.64 -16.80
CA ASN A 142 7.95 11.59 -16.99
C ASN A 142 8.87 11.54 -15.76
N LYS A 143 9.67 12.59 -15.54
CA LYS A 143 10.59 12.65 -14.40
C LYS A 143 9.90 12.69 -13.02
N ASP A 144 8.67 13.20 -12.95
CA ASP A 144 7.91 13.40 -11.71
C ASP A 144 6.65 12.51 -11.66
N VAL A 145 6.22 11.94 -12.80
CA VAL A 145 5.01 11.12 -12.94
C VAL A 145 5.39 9.67 -13.22
N HIS A 146 4.95 8.75 -12.37
CA HIS A 146 5.27 7.33 -12.44
C HIS A 146 4.00 6.47 -12.33
N PHE A 147 3.93 5.41 -13.15
CA PHE A 147 2.84 4.45 -13.16
C PHE A 147 3.30 3.11 -12.56
N SER A 148 2.39 2.47 -11.84
CA SER A 148 2.50 1.08 -11.43
C SER A 148 1.21 0.33 -11.83
N MET A 149 1.17 -0.98 -11.60
CA MET A 149 0.09 -1.87 -12.06
C MET A 149 -1.31 -1.35 -11.71
N TRP A 150 -1.46 -0.64 -10.59
CA TRP A 150 -2.73 -0.07 -10.12
C TRP A 150 -2.64 1.33 -9.52
N SER A 151 -1.50 2.01 -9.67
CA SER A 151 -1.30 3.30 -9.00
C SER A 151 -0.60 4.33 -9.87
N LEU A 152 -0.90 5.59 -9.55
CA LEU A 152 -0.28 6.78 -10.10
C LEU A 152 0.43 7.51 -8.96
N LYS A 153 1.72 7.75 -9.14
CA LYS A 153 2.53 8.58 -8.25
C LYS A 153 2.96 9.84 -8.99
N VAL A 154 2.71 11.00 -8.40
CA VAL A 154 3.19 12.29 -8.89
C VAL A 154 4.00 12.96 -7.78
N GLU A 155 5.29 13.15 -8.02
CA GLU A 155 6.22 13.76 -7.07
C GLU A 155 6.27 15.29 -7.22
N ASN A 156 6.64 15.97 -6.14
CA ASN A 156 6.83 17.42 -6.12
C ASN A 156 5.63 18.21 -6.67
N ILE A 157 4.45 17.91 -6.12
CA ILE A 157 3.17 18.50 -6.53
C ILE A 157 3.21 20.04 -6.52
N GLY A 158 2.76 20.65 -7.62
CA GLY A 158 2.54 22.09 -7.73
C GLY A 158 1.07 22.42 -7.98
N GLU A 159 0.73 23.70 -7.97
CA GLU A 159 -0.65 24.17 -8.23
C GLU A 159 -1.20 23.67 -9.57
N SER A 160 -0.33 23.51 -10.58
CA SER A 160 -0.71 23.00 -11.89
C SER A 160 -1.15 21.54 -11.87
N ASP A 161 -0.86 20.78 -10.81
CA ASP A 161 -1.25 19.38 -10.65
C ASP A 161 -2.66 19.21 -10.07
N ALA A 162 -3.33 20.29 -9.69
CA ALA A 162 -4.77 20.23 -9.41
C ALA A 162 -5.56 19.87 -10.68
N GLY A 163 -6.69 19.17 -10.53
CA GLY A 163 -7.55 18.80 -11.65
C GLY A 163 -8.29 17.48 -11.46
N GLU A 164 -8.97 17.03 -12.51
CA GLU A 164 -9.65 15.73 -12.54
C GLU A 164 -8.69 14.66 -13.07
N TYR A 165 -8.36 13.68 -12.23
CA TYR A 165 -7.62 12.48 -12.62
C TYR A 165 -8.59 11.32 -12.82
N LYS A 166 -8.40 10.55 -13.88
CA LYS A 166 -9.27 9.40 -14.19
C LYS A 166 -8.43 8.17 -14.47
N CYS A 167 -8.67 7.10 -13.74
CA CYS A 167 -8.18 5.78 -14.12
C CYS A 167 -9.20 5.09 -15.02
N VAL A 168 -8.72 4.50 -16.12
CA VAL A 168 -9.52 3.68 -17.02
C VAL A 168 -8.88 2.29 -17.04
N VAL A 169 -9.63 1.29 -16.59
CA VAL A 169 -9.18 -0.09 -16.49
C VAL A 169 -9.95 -0.95 -17.49
N SER A 170 -9.25 -1.68 -18.36
CA SER A 170 -9.89 -2.41 -19.46
C SER A 170 -9.23 -3.76 -19.76
N ASN A 171 -10.05 -4.73 -20.16
CA ASN A 171 -9.63 -5.98 -20.80
C ASN A 171 -10.56 -6.29 -22.00
N SER A 172 -10.48 -7.51 -22.56
CA SER A 172 -11.35 -7.92 -23.68
C SER A 172 -12.84 -8.01 -23.32
N GLU A 173 -13.16 -8.15 -22.03
CA GLU A 173 -14.51 -8.40 -21.54
C GLU A 173 -15.22 -7.12 -21.09
N GLY A 174 -14.48 -6.03 -20.84
CA GLY A 174 -15.10 -4.77 -20.49
C GLY A 174 -14.14 -3.68 -20.06
N THR A 175 -14.72 -2.59 -19.57
CA THR A 175 -14.00 -1.39 -19.12
C THR A 175 -14.72 -0.76 -17.94
N ILE A 176 -13.96 -0.37 -16.93
CA ILE A 176 -14.41 0.41 -15.78
C ILE A 176 -13.53 1.65 -15.63
N ASN A 177 -14.00 2.64 -14.90
CA ASN A 177 -13.24 3.87 -14.63
C ASN A 177 -13.66 4.51 -13.31
N PHE A 178 -12.77 5.29 -12.73
CA PHE A 178 -13.02 6.08 -11.54
C PHE A 178 -12.33 7.45 -11.65
N ASN A 179 -12.99 8.49 -11.14
CA ASN A 179 -12.50 9.87 -11.17
C ASN A 179 -12.09 10.32 -9.77
N PHE A 180 -10.91 10.91 -9.67
CA PHE A 180 -10.40 11.64 -8.52
C PHE A 180 -10.42 13.14 -8.84
N THR A 181 -10.89 13.94 -7.91
CA THR A 181 -10.77 15.40 -7.96
C THR A 181 -9.64 15.81 -7.04
N VAL A 182 -8.53 16.27 -7.60
CA VAL A 182 -7.34 16.65 -6.84
C VAL A 182 -7.33 18.15 -6.59
N GLU A 183 -7.37 18.54 -5.31
CA GLU A 183 -7.13 19.90 -4.85
C GLU A 183 -5.71 20.01 -4.30
N VAL A 184 -4.93 20.96 -4.81
CA VAL A 184 -3.59 21.27 -4.30
C VAL A 184 -3.68 22.44 -3.33
N VAL A 185 -3.20 22.25 -2.11
CA VAL A 185 -3.26 23.23 -1.02
C VAL A 185 -1.86 23.57 -0.50
N GLU A 186 -1.67 24.78 0.01
CA GLU A 186 -0.40 25.18 0.65
C GLU A 186 -0.09 24.38 1.92
N GLY A 187 -1.11 23.86 2.59
CA GLY A 187 -0.97 23.01 3.76
C GLY A 187 -2.30 22.38 4.16
N ILE A 188 -2.24 21.15 4.65
CA ILE A 188 -3.42 20.42 5.10
C ILE A 188 -3.75 20.86 6.53
N PRO A 189 -4.99 21.35 6.81
CA PRO A 189 -5.37 21.77 8.15
C PRO A 189 -5.15 20.67 9.20
N ARG A 190 -4.32 20.97 10.19
CA ARG A 190 -3.97 20.05 11.27
C ARG A 190 -4.14 20.75 12.60
N SER A 191 -4.88 20.09 13.50
CA SER A 191 -5.07 20.60 14.87
C SER A 191 -3.72 20.75 15.57
N PRO A 192 -3.54 21.78 16.40
CA PRO A 192 -2.31 21.98 17.16
C PRO A 192 -2.00 20.77 18.04
N VAL A 193 -0.78 20.26 17.92
CA VAL A 193 -0.27 19.17 18.75
C VAL A 193 1.04 19.59 19.40
N PHE A 194 1.20 19.27 20.69
CA PHE A 194 2.51 19.41 21.32
C PHE A 194 3.43 18.34 20.77
N THR A 195 4.53 18.79 20.15
CA THR A 195 5.54 17.87 19.67
C THR A 195 6.25 17.24 20.86
N ARG A 196 6.43 15.91 20.83
CA ARG A 196 7.23 15.18 21.83
C ARG A 196 8.72 15.42 21.57
N SER A 197 9.16 16.66 21.75
CA SER A 197 10.56 17.05 21.66
C SER A 197 11.18 16.99 23.05
N ASN A 198 12.44 16.55 23.15
CA ASN A 198 13.27 16.65 24.36
C ASN A 198 13.49 18.11 24.85
N ARG A 199 12.89 19.09 24.14
CA ARG A 199 12.85 20.52 24.49
C ARG A 199 11.65 20.89 25.36
N MET A 200 10.62 20.05 25.48
CA MET A 200 9.46 20.32 26.33
C MET A 200 9.76 19.78 27.73
N ILE A 201 10.31 20.64 28.58
CA ILE A 201 10.76 20.26 29.92
C ILE A 201 9.62 20.54 30.92
N PRO A 202 9.06 19.51 31.59
CA PRO A 202 7.92 19.67 32.49
C PRO A 202 8.26 20.44 33.77
N PHE A 203 9.53 20.48 34.18
CA PHE A 203 9.99 21.23 35.35
C PHE A 203 11.38 21.83 35.10
N VAL A 204 11.58 23.08 35.49
CA VAL A 204 12.87 23.78 35.37
C VAL A 204 13.30 24.25 36.76
N VAL A 205 14.40 23.72 37.27
CA VAL A 205 15.00 24.14 38.55
C VAL A 205 16.22 25.02 38.25
N LYS A 206 16.22 26.23 38.82
CA LYS A 206 17.24 27.24 38.57
C LYS A 206 17.59 27.99 39.86
N PRO A 207 18.85 28.42 40.06
CA PRO A 207 19.23 29.23 41.22
C PRO A 207 18.42 30.54 41.29
N ALA A 208 18.21 31.04 42.51
CA ALA A 208 17.55 32.33 42.71
C ALA A 208 18.29 33.45 41.96
N GLY A 209 17.52 34.31 41.28
CA GLY A 209 18.06 35.40 40.46
C GLY A 209 18.53 34.99 39.06
N SER A 210 18.41 33.72 38.67
CA SER A 210 18.69 33.28 37.30
C SER A 210 17.42 33.15 36.45
N THR A 211 17.58 33.27 35.13
CA THR A 211 16.48 33.21 34.16
C THR A 211 16.15 31.77 33.77
N ALA A 212 14.86 31.42 33.81
CA ALA A 212 14.34 30.18 33.26
C ALA A 212 13.71 30.41 31.89
N VAL A 213 13.95 29.51 30.93
CA VAL A 213 13.33 29.55 29.59
C VAL A 213 12.45 28.32 29.44
N LEU A 214 11.15 28.55 29.29
CA LEU A 214 10.18 27.50 29.00
C LEU A 214 9.94 27.44 27.49
N LYS A 215 10.02 26.23 26.93
CA LYS A 215 9.76 25.99 25.52
C LYS A 215 8.49 25.16 25.38
N CYS A 216 7.62 25.56 24.46
CA CYS A 216 6.38 24.87 24.13
C CYS A 216 6.39 24.60 22.63
N PRO A 217 7.09 23.54 22.17
CA PRO A 217 7.13 23.24 20.75
C PRO A 217 5.80 22.59 20.34
N ALA A 218 4.98 23.35 19.62
CA ALA A 218 3.73 22.88 19.04
C ALA A 218 3.84 22.87 17.51
N ASP A 219 3.16 21.93 16.88
CA ASP A 219 3.02 21.81 15.43
C ASP A 219 1.53 21.85 15.05
N GLY A 220 1.23 22.22 13.82
CA GLY A 220 -0.13 22.38 13.30
C GLY A 220 -0.11 23.23 12.04
N TYR A 221 -1.17 23.14 11.24
CA TYR A 221 -1.37 24.02 10.09
C TYR A 221 -2.79 24.60 10.11
N PRO A 222 -2.94 25.93 10.05
CA PRO A 222 -1.88 26.94 10.12
C PRO A 222 -1.06 26.85 11.43
N ALA A 223 0.14 27.43 11.43
CA ALA A 223 1.02 27.38 12.59
C ALA A 223 0.31 27.89 13.87
N PRO A 224 0.39 27.16 14.99
CA PRO A 224 -0.41 27.46 16.17
C PRO A 224 0.05 28.72 16.90
N GLU A 225 -0.90 29.48 17.47
CA GLU A 225 -0.61 30.57 18.38
C GLU A 225 -0.36 30.05 19.81
N ILE A 226 0.76 30.45 20.43
CA ILE A 226 1.14 30.01 21.77
C ILE A 226 0.90 31.11 22.81
N THR A 227 0.00 30.83 23.76
CA THR A 227 -0.28 31.68 24.92
C THR A 227 0.20 31.04 26.22
N TRP A 228 0.93 31.79 27.03
CA TRP A 228 1.47 31.32 28.32
C TRP A 228 0.65 31.84 29.50
N TYR A 229 0.47 30.99 30.50
CA TYR A 229 -0.20 31.33 31.76
C TYR A 229 0.73 31.07 32.94
N LYS A 230 0.72 31.99 33.91
CA LYS A 230 1.35 31.80 35.23
C LYS A 230 0.28 31.97 36.29
N ASP A 231 0.09 30.97 37.14
CA ASP A 231 -0.92 31.01 38.21
C ASP A 231 -2.31 31.43 37.69
N ASN A 232 -2.71 30.85 36.54
CA ASN A 232 -3.94 31.15 35.81
C ASN A 232 -4.08 32.59 35.29
N ARG A 233 -2.98 33.34 35.16
CA ARG A 233 -2.96 34.68 34.54
C ARG A 233 -2.17 34.66 33.23
N LEU A 234 -2.77 35.20 32.18
CA LEU A 234 -2.14 35.32 30.86
C LEU A 234 -0.90 36.21 30.94
N LEU A 235 0.24 35.69 30.47
CA LEU A 235 1.49 36.44 30.34
C LEU A 235 1.51 37.23 29.03
N LYS A 236 1.60 38.56 29.14
CA LYS A 236 1.76 39.46 27.99
C LYS A 236 3.21 39.46 27.50
N LYS A 237 3.44 39.92 26.27
CA LYS A 237 4.76 39.88 25.61
C LYS A 237 5.85 40.64 26.39
N ASP A 238 5.49 41.66 27.15
CA ASP A 238 6.41 42.46 27.98
C ASP A 238 6.75 41.82 29.33
N ASP A 239 6.04 40.74 29.70
CA ASP A 239 6.27 39.94 30.91
C ASP A 239 7.03 38.62 30.61
N ARG A 240 7.45 38.40 29.35
CA ARG A 240 8.08 37.17 28.83
C ARG A 240 9.60 37.27 28.72
#